data_AF-A0A2G9QHJ4-F1
#
_entry.id   AF-A0A2G9QHJ4-F1
#
_cell.length_a   1.000
_cell.length_b   1.000
_cell.length_c   1.000
_cell.angle_alpha   90.00
_cell.angle_beta   90.00
_cell.angle_gamma   90.00
#
_symmetry.space_group_name_H-M   'P 1'
#
loop_
_entity.id
_entity.type
_entity.pdbx_description
1 polymer ?
#
loop_
_entity_poly.entity_id
_entity_poly.type
_entity_poly.pdbx_seq_one_letter_code
_entity_poly.pdbx_strand_id
1 'polypeptide(L)'
;YVVLTTKHHEGFTNWGSPVSWNWNAVDTGPHRDLVGDLGGALKKRNLRYGLYHSLLDWFHPLYLLDKKNGFKTQYFVFAKAMPELYDLVTR
;
A
#
# COMPACT_ATOMS: atom_id res chain seq x y z
N TYR A 1 10.09 -6.00 17.43
CA TYR A 1 9.21 -6.07 16.25
C TYR A 1 9.40 -4.80 15.45
N VAL A 2 9.03 -4.79 14.17
CA VAL A 2 9.06 -3.59 13.32
C VAL A 2 7.75 -3.52 12.55
N VAL A 3 7.20 -2.31 12.41
CA VAL A 3 6.02 -2.05 11.57
C VAL A 3 6.43 -1.10 10.46
N LEU A 4 6.37 -1.54 9.20
CA LEU A 4 6.70 -0.71 8.05
C LEU A 4 5.45 -0.09 7.46
N THR A 5 5.51 1.21 7.17
CA THR A 5 4.55 1.90 6.32
C THR A 5 4.64 1.35 4.89
N THR A 6 3.67 0.54 4.49
CA THR A 6 3.55 0.06 3.11
C THR A 6 3.02 1.14 2.19
N LYS A 7 2.04 1.90 2.66
CA LYS A 7 1.44 3.06 2.00
C LYS A 7 0.95 4.04 3.07
N HIS A 8 1.27 5.31 2.94
CA HIS A 8 0.71 6.35 3.78
C HIS A 8 -0.34 7.17 3.00
N HIS A 9 -0.81 8.27 3.56
CA HIS A 9 -1.96 9.01 3.03
C HIS A 9 -1.72 9.63 1.64
N GLU A 10 -0.48 9.84 1.24
CA GLU A 10 -0.10 10.33 -0.10
C GLU A 10 -0.26 9.26 -1.20
N GLY A 11 -0.58 8.02 -0.85
CA GLY A 11 -0.91 6.96 -1.80
C GLY A 11 0.29 6.22 -2.41
N PHE A 12 1.53 6.62 -2.10
CA PHE A 12 2.74 5.98 -2.62
C PHE A 12 2.98 4.62 -1.95
N THR A 13 3.14 3.56 -2.74
CA THR A 13 3.40 2.22 -2.19
C THR A 13 4.89 1.89 -2.16
N ASN A 14 5.38 1.40 -1.02
CA ASN A 14 6.77 0.95 -0.82
C ASN A 14 7.07 -0.43 -1.44
N TRP A 15 6.15 -0.94 -2.26
CA TRP A 15 6.29 -2.11 -3.11
C TRP A 15 5.57 -1.87 -4.44
N GLY A 16 5.85 -2.71 -5.44
CA GLY A 16 5.17 -2.67 -6.74
C GLY A 16 3.75 -3.19 -6.67
N SER A 17 2.81 -2.34 -6.21
CA SER A 17 1.39 -2.69 -6.13
C SER A 17 0.78 -2.82 -7.53
N PRO A 18 -0.04 -3.86 -7.78
CA PRO A 18 -0.69 -4.09 -9.08
C PRO A 18 -1.68 -2.99 -9.47
N VAL A 19 -2.09 -2.15 -8.52
CA VAL A 19 -3.07 -1.07 -8.72
C VAL A 19 -2.48 0.31 -8.42
N SER A 20 -1.16 0.44 -8.25
CA SER A 20 -0.42 1.72 -8.07
C SER A 20 0.54 1.99 -9.22
N TRP A 21 0.07 1.85 -10.46
CA TRP A 21 0.91 2.02 -11.64
C TRP A 21 1.65 3.36 -11.62
N ASN A 22 2.99 3.31 -11.74
CA ASN A 22 3.86 4.48 -11.83
C ASN A 22 3.79 5.43 -10.61
N TRP A 23 3.32 4.95 -9.45
CA TRP A 23 3.33 5.66 -8.18
C TRP A 23 3.73 4.74 -7.02
N ASN A 24 4.93 4.17 -7.14
CA ASN A 24 5.46 3.22 -6.18
C ASN A 24 7.00 3.12 -6.21
N ALA A 25 7.56 2.44 -5.22
CA ALA A 25 9.01 2.29 -5.04
C ALA A 25 9.70 1.49 -6.15
N VAL A 26 9.00 0.61 -6.85
CA VAL A 26 9.54 -0.23 -7.92
C VAL A 26 9.57 0.54 -9.25
N ASP A 27 8.50 1.24 -9.58
CA ASP A 27 8.37 1.94 -10.87
C ASP A 27 9.14 3.27 -10.85
N THR A 28 8.96 4.08 -9.80
CA THR A 28 9.42 5.48 -9.74
C THR A 28 10.41 5.78 -8.62
N GLY A 29 10.59 4.86 -7.68
CA GLY A 29 11.47 5.04 -6.52
C GLY A 29 12.81 4.32 -6.69
N PRO A 30 13.32 3.62 -5.66
CA PRO A 30 14.62 2.94 -5.71
C PRO A 30 14.66 1.66 -6.56
N HIS A 31 13.61 1.37 -7.34
CA HIS A 31 13.46 0.16 -8.15
C HIS A 31 13.56 -1.15 -7.36
N ARG A 32 12.99 -1.13 -6.15
CA ARG A 32 13.04 -2.25 -5.19
C ARG A 32 11.73 -2.42 -4.44
N ASP A 33 11.40 -3.66 -4.10
CA ASP A 33 10.34 -3.98 -3.15
C ASP A 33 10.86 -3.81 -1.72
N LEU A 34 10.70 -2.61 -1.16
CA LEU A 34 11.18 -2.29 0.18
C LEU A 34 10.43 -3.06 1.28
N VAL A 35 9.17 -3.42 1.02
CA VAL A 35 8.36 -4.22 1.94
C VAL A 35 8.92 -5.65 2.00
N GLY A 36 9.20 -6.26 0.85
CA GLY A 36 9.81 -7.59 0.77
C GLY A 36 11.23 -7.63 1.36
N ASP A 37 12.06 -6.64 0.98
CA ASP A 37 13.46 -6.55 1.41
C ASP A 37 13.60 -6.45 2.94
N LEU A 38 12.83 -5.55 3.57
CA LEU A 38 12.86 -5.39 5.01
C LEU A 38 12.28 -6.63 5.71
N GLY A 39 11.17 -7.17 5.21
CA GLY A 39 10.56 -8.38 5.76
C GLY A 39 11.52 -9.57 5.77
N GLY A 40 12.22 -9.80 4.65
CA GLY A 40 13.24 -10.85 4.53
C GLY A 40 14.41 -10.64 5.50
N ALA A 41 14.91 -9.41 5.63
CA ALA A 41 16.00 -9.09 6.55
C ALA A 41 15.62 -9.29 8.03
N LEU A 42 14.41 -8.90 8.43
CA LEU A 42 13.92 -9.04 9.79
C LEU A 42 13.61 -10.51 10.15
N LYS A 43 13.06 -11.28 9.21
CA LYS A 43 12.81 -12.71 9.40
C LYS A 43 14.11 -13.48 9.69
N LYS A 44 15.20 -13.15 8.98
CA LYS A 44 16.55 -13.72 9.24
C LYS A 44 17.08 -13.41 10.64
N ARG A 45 16.56 -12.35 11.29
CA ARG A 45 16.91 -11.94 12.66
C ARG A 45 15.89 -12.37 13.71
N ASN A 46 14.92 -13.22 13.35
CA ASN A 46 13.84 -13.65 14.22
C ASN A 46 13.02 -12.49 14.83
N LEU A 47 12.87 -11.38 14.10
CA LEU A 47 12.07 -10.23 14.51
C LEU A 47 10.65 -10.34 13.92
N ARG A 48 9.64 -10.05 14.75
CA ARG A 48 8.26 -9.90 14.26
C ARG A 48 8.18 -8.71 13.30
N TYR A 49 7.60 -8.95 12.13
CA TYR A 49 7.41 -7.96 11.07
C TYR A 49 5.91 -7.69 10.89
N GLY A 50 5.53 -6.43 10.91
CA GLY A 50 4.16 -5.97 10.69
C GLY A 50 4.12 -4.88 9.63
N LEU A 51 2.92 -4.63 9.10
CA LEU A 51 2.68 -3.69 8.03
C LEU A 51 1.63 -2.67 8.48
N TYR A 52 1.97 -1.40 8.34
CA TYR A 52 0.99 -0.32 8.37
C TYR A 52 0.54 -0.06 6.92
N HIS A 53 -0.76 0.09 6.71
CA HIS A 53 -1.32 0.46 5.42
C HIS A 53 -2.43 1.48 5.62
N SER A 54 -2.31 2.64 4.98
CA SER A 54 -3.35 3.66 5.08
C SER A 54 -4.57 3.31 4.23
N LEU A 55 -5.75 3.36 4.85
CA LEU A 55 -7.04 3.24 4.14
C LEU A 55 -7.44 4.56 3.46
N LEU A 56 -6.75 5.66 3.76
CA LEU A 56 -6.97 6.96 3.14
C LEU A 56 -5.95 7.16 2.04
N ASP A 57 -6.37 7.82 0.97
CA ASP A 57 -5.51 8.19 -0.14
C ASP A 57 -5.92 9.58 -0.63
N TRP A 58 -5.20 10.61 -0.16
CA TRP A 58 -5.61 12.00 -0.24
C TRP A 58 -5.84 12.50 -1.66
N PHE A 59 -5.14 11.92 -2.63
CA PHE A 59 -5.13 12.41 -4.00
C PHE A 59 -5.78 11.43 -4.99
N HIS A 60 -6.14 10.21 -4.56
CA HIS A 60 -6.72 9.23 -5.46
C HIS A 60 -8.12 9.66 -5.94
N PRO A 61 -8.38 9.72 -7.27
CA PRO A 61 -9.65 10.21 -7.80
C PRO A 61 -10.88 9.48 -7.25
N LEU A 62 -10.80 8.14 -7.12
CA LEU A 62 -11.91 7.35 -6.57
C LEU A 62 -12.14 7.62 -5.07
N TYR A 63 -11.07 7.88 -4.29
CA TYR A 63 -11.22 8.23 -2.88
C TYR A 63 -11.92 9.59 -2.74
N LEU A 64 -11.51 10.57 -3.56
CA LEU A 64 -12.13 11.89 -3.60
C LEU A 64 -13.59 11.82 -4.08
N LEU A 65 -13.90 10.94 -5.04
CA LEU A 65 -15.26 10.70 -5.50
C LEU A 65 -16.15 10.14 -4.39
N ASP A 66 -15.70 9.06 -3.73
CA ASP A 66 -16.43 8.46 -2.61
C ASP A 66 -16.58 9.47 -1.47
N LYS A 67 -15.53 10.21 -1.12
CA LYS A 67 -15.57 11.28 -0.11
C LYS A 67 -16.58 12.38 -0.45
N LYS A 68 -16.62 12.85 -1.70
CA LYS A 68 -17.60 13.86 -2.17
C LYS A 68 -19.03 13.34 -2.07
N ASN A 69 -19.24 12.05 -2.26
CA ASN A 69 -20.54 11.38 -2.12
C ASN A 69 -20.86 10.97 -0.67
N GLY A 70 -20.09 11.45 0.32
CA GLY A 70 -20.28 11.07 1.73
C GLY A 70 -20.09 9.58 2.00
N PHE A 71 -19.19 8.93 1.25
CA PHE A 71 -18.86 7.51 1.33
C PHE A 71 -20.04 6.55 1.15
N LYS A 72 -21.07 6.96 0.39
CA LYS A 72 -22.22 6.10 0.04
C LYS A 72 -21.88 5.04 -1.02
N THR A 73 -20.73 5.19 -1.67
CA THR A 73 -20.16 4.25 -2.64
C THR A 73 -18.81 3.74 -2.14
N GLN A 74 -18.36 2.61 -2.68
CA GLN A 74 -17.13 1.92 -2.28
C GLN A 74 -16.18 1.71 -3.46
N TYR A 75 -16.20 2.61 -4.45
CA TYR A 75 -15.40 2.45 -5.66
C TYR A 75 -13.91 2.40 -5.35
N PHE A 76 -13.43 3.25 -4.45
CA PHE A 76 -12.05 3.24 -4.01
C PHE A 76 -11.68 1.95 -3.29
N VAL A 77 -12.58 1.43 -2.45
CA VAL A 77 -12.34 0.20 -1.69
C VAL A 77 -12.13 -0.98 -2.65
N PHE A 78 -13.05 -1.17 -3.60
CA PHE A 78 -13.00 -2.31 -4.49
C PHE A 78 -11.91 -2.21 -5.57
N ALA A 79 -11.66 -1.02 -6.10
CA ALA A 79 -10.71 -0.84 -7.20
C ALA A 79 -9.26 -0.67 -6.72
N LYS A 80 -9.04 -0.22 -5.48
CA LYS A 80 -7.73 0.22 -5.00
C LYS A 80 -7.34 -0.38 -3.65
N ALA A 81 -8.10 -0.10 -2.59
CA ALA A 81 -7.67 -0.45 -1.23
C ALA A 81 -7.66 -1.97 -0.98
N MET A 82 -8.72 -2.68 -1.35
CA MET A 82 -8.82 -4.13 -1.14
C MET A 82 -7.81 -4.93 -1.99
N PRO A 83 -7.62 -4.63 -3.29
CA PRO A 83 -6.56 -5.26 -4.08
C PRO A 83 -5.17 -5.10 -3.47
N GLU A 84 -4.81 -3.90 -2.96
CA GLU A 84 -3.52 -3.67 -2.29
C GLU A 84 -3.36 -4.52 -1.02
N LEU A 85 -4.38 -4.56 -0.17
CA LEU A 85 -4.35 -5.35 1.06
C LEU A 85 -4.25 -6.85 0.77
N TYR A 86 -4.96 -7.34 -0.25
CA TYR A 86 -4.89 -8.74 -0.65
C TYR A 86 -3.49 -9.10 -1.19
N ASP A 87 -2.95 -8.26 -2.07
CA ASP A 87 -1.61 -8.43 -2.64
C ASP A 87 -0.53 -8.51 -1.53
N LEU A 88 -0.57 -7.60 -0.55
CA LEU A 88 0.38 -7.57 0.57
C LEU A 88 0.42 -8.87 1.40
N VAL A 89 -0.68 -9.60 1.49
CA VAL A 89 -0.81 -10.81 2.32
C VAL A 89 -0.57 -12.09 1.53
N THR A 90 -0.77 -12.06 0.21
CA THR A 90 -0.73 -13.26 -0.64
C THR A 90 0.54 -13.44 -1.46
N ARG A 91 1.35 -12.38 -1.57
CA ARG A 91 2.64 -12.39 -2.28
C ARG A 91 3.77 -13.11 -1.52
#